data_AF-A0A954P4S3-F1
#
_entry.id   AF-A0A954P4S3-F1
#
_cell.length_a   1.000
_cell.length_b   1.000
_cell.length_c   1.000
_cell.angle_alpha   90.00
_cell.angle_beta   90.00
_cell.angle_gamma   90.00
#
_symmetry.space_group_name_H-M   'P 1'
#
loop_
_entity.id
_entity.type
_entity.pdbx_description
1 polymer ?
#
loop_
_entity_poly.entity_id
_entity_poly.type
_entity_poly.pdbx_seq_one_letter_code
_entity_poly.pdbx_strand_id
1 'polypeptide(L)'
;MLRGVRVNNLRGIDLDLPTGQVIAITGRSGSGRSSLALGTLFAESQRRYIEAFSTKARRFLDRIERPDADQIDHLPPAIAVRNLPSGNAGSASTLASLTCLLDHIRLLYARAGEVFCPGCGARVRSDSAEQIAAAAEQLPDGQRYQVAFPVLLPADGVTVAPRTAAAGFGTPDSLPRVRAATREELLGEGFTRISLEEPVVLSAAAASATPLNPAGVRKAWVIVDRLVGGKSSPGRLTDSIEQALSAGEGTMALLLEPAEGTGNTAPTVAGNETVLLDGRQWEIWPWCRGMTCARCGYTCLQPEPNLFNFSSPAGACPKCEGTGSVRQMPAGRASQRKTSRGSTSARSGTRPTTPASAGQKASWQPCPACHGERLRPEARAIQIAGVNLPALCRQTASEVTDWLSSFSPEQPAGSRSDLQPVLQELTSRLNRLREAGLGYLPLSRSRAGLSTGETVRAGLVAALSSSMVNTLCVLEEPSAGLHPHDVPVVSRLIRQLQRAGNSVVMIEHHPQLIAEADYVVELGPGAGTNGGQVVAAGTLPQVLNLPETLTAASLANGKRSSSAAATPPAAPPQAGGPVSAGDVSPGRHWLKLRGART
;
A
#
# COMPACT_ATOMS: atom_id res chain seq x y z
N MET A 1 -16.41 -29.01 -20.52
CA MET A 1 -16.85 -29.38 -21.88
C MET A 1 -17.05 -28.12 -22.69
N LEU A 2 -16.51 -28.07 -23.91
CA LEU A 2 -16.72 -26.99 -24.89
C LEU A 2 -17.32 -27.58 -26.15
N ARG A 3 -18.40 -27.00 -26.66
CA ARG A 3 -19.05 -27.43 -27.90
C ARG A 3 -19.34 -26.25 -28.82
N GLY A 4 -19.06 -26.44 -30.11
CA GLY A 4 -19.36 -25.48 -31.17
C GLY A 4 -18.75 -24.10 -30.98
N VAL A 5 -17.53 -23.99 -30.45
CA VAL A 5 -16.91 -22.69 -30.17
C VAL A 5 -16.47 -22.00 -31.48
N ARG A 6 -16.96 -20.78 -31.72
CA ARG A 6 -16.79 -20.01 -32.97
C ARG A 6 -16.23 -18.59 -32.79
N VAL A 7 -15.66 -18.29 -31.62
CA VAL A 7 -15.11 -16.95 -31.33
C VAL A 7 -14.01 -16.58 -32.33
N ASN A 8 -14.14 -15.41 -32.97
CA ASN A 8 -13.23 -14.90 -33.99
C ASN A 8 -13.05 -15.87 -35.18
N ASN A 9 -11.90 -16.54 -35.26
CA ASN A 9 -11.54 -17.45 -36.35
C ASN A 9 -11.69 -18.93 -35.99
N LEU A 10 -12.23 -19.27 -34.80
CA LEU A 10 -12.46 -20.67 -34.39
C LEU A 10 -13.59 -21.29 -35.22
N ARG A 11 -13.42 -22.55 -35.65
CA ARG A 11 -14.31 -23.22 -36.62
C ARG A 11 -15.25 -24.24 -35.96
N GLY A 12 -16.00 -23.83 -34.93
CA GLY A 12 -16.94 -24.72 -34.24
C GLY A 12 -16.23 -25.82 -33.47
N ILE A 13 -15.28 -25.45 -32.62
CA ILE A 13 -14.44 -26.40 -31.90
C ILE A 13 -15.24 -27.11 -30.80
N ASP A 14 -15.15 -28.44 -30.80
CA ASP A 14 -15.56 -29.30 -29.69
C ASP A 14 -14.31 -29.79 -28.94
N LEU A 15 -14.26 -29.53 -27.63
CA LEU A 15 -13.08 -29.86 -26.83
C LEU A 15 -13.44 -30.15 -25.37
N ASP A 16 -12.87 -31.21 -24.82
CA ASP A 16 -12.97 -31.56 -23.41
C ASP A 16 -11.63 -31.34 -22.72
N LEU A 17 -11.63 -30.42 -21.76
CA LEU A 17 -10.44 -30.03 -21.02
C LEU A 17 -10.48 -30.63 -19.61
N PRO A 18 -9.39 -31.27 -19.14
CA PRO A 18 -9.32 -31.81 -17.79
C PRO A 18 -9.21 -30.69 -16.74
N THR A 19 -10.02 -30.74 -15.70
CA THR A 19 -9.93 -29.81 -14.56
C THR A 19 -8.84 -30.22 -13.57
N GLY A 20 -8.28 -29.26 -12.83
CA GLY A 20 -7.25 -29.49 -11.81
C GLY A 20 -5.86 -29.80 -12.38
N GLN A 21 -5.67 -29.59 -13.69
CA GLN A 21 -4.44 -29.88 -14.41
C GLN A 21 -3.83 -28.61 -15.02
N VAL A 22 -2.56 -28.69 -15.41
CA VAL A 22 -1.90 -27.68 -16.24
C VAL A 22 -2.10 -28.04 -17.72
N ILE A 23 -2.83 -27.18 -18.42
CA ILE A 23 -3.14 -27.31 -19.84
C ILE A 23 -2.35 -26.28 -20.64
N ALA A 24 -1.57 -26.72 -21.63
CA ALA A 24 -0.90 -25.83 -22.58
C ALA A 24 -1.69 -25.73 -23.89
N ILE A 25 -2.02 -24.51 -24.31
CA ILE A 25 -2.57 -24.21 -25.63
C ILE A 25 -1.43 -23.66 -26.50
N THR A 26 -1.09 -24.40 -27.54
CA THR A 26 0.01 -24.07 -28.45
C THR A 26 -0.48 -24.01 -29.91
N GLY A 27 0.40 -23.64 -30.84
CA GLY A 27 0.07 -23.44 -32.25
C GLY A 27 0.59 -22.12 -32.81
N ARG A 28 0.52 -21.94 -34.13
CA ARG A 28 1.08 -20.74 -34.80
C ARG A 28 0.47 -19.44 -34.27
N SER A 29 1.21 -18.33 -34.37
CA SER A 29 0.63 -17.00 -34.08
C SER A 29 -0.59 -16.76 -34.98
N GLY A 30 -1.71 -16.31 -34.40
CA GLY A 30 -2.98 -16.15 -35.12
C GLY A 30 -3.79 -17.43 -35.37
N SER A 31 -3.38 -18.59 -34.85
CA SER A 31 -4.14 -19.86 -34.98
C SER A 31 -5.45 -19.91 -34.18
N GLY A 32 -5.67 -18.96 -33.25
CA GLY A 32 -6.86 -18.90 -32.41
C GLY A 32 -6.62 -19.16 -30.91
N ARG A 33 -5.38 -19.27 -30.45
CA ARG A 33 -5.02 -19.54 -29.04
C ARG A 33 -5.64 -18.55 -28.05
N SER A 34 -5.47 -17.25 -28.30
CA SER A 34 -6.06 -16.20 -27.45
C SER A 34 -7.59 -16.16 -27.58
N SER A 35 -8.15 -16.46 -28.76
CA SER A 35 -9.60 -16.58 -28.97
C SER A 35 -10.20 -17.70 -28.10
N LEU A 36 -9.50 -18.84 -27.98
CA LEU A 36 -9.94 -19.95 -27.14
C LEU A 36 -9.73 -19.66 -25.64
N ALA A 37 -8.53 -19.28 -25.22
CA ALA A 37 -8.23 -19.14 -23.80
C ALA A 37 -8.83 -17.85 -23.19
N LEU A 38 -8.63 -16.70 -23.83
CA LEU A 38 -9.09 -15.41 -23.31
C LEU A 38 -10.49 -15.05 -23.82
N GLY A 39 -10.70 -15.17 -25.13
CA GLY A 39 -11.96 -14.80 -25.78
C GLY A 39 -13.13 -15.75 -25.48
N THR A 40 -12.85 -17.01 -25.11
CA THR A 40 -13.87 -18.01 -24.79
C THR A 40 -13.84 -18.37 -23.31
N LEU A 41 -12.79 -19.05 -22.83
CA LEU A 41 -12.75 -19.57 -21.46
C LEU A 41 -12.78 -18.46 -20.40
N PHE A 42 -11.86 -17.50 -20.47
CA PHE A 42 -11.83 -16.41 -19.50
C PHE A 42 -13.09 -15.54 -19.59
N ALA A 43 -13.49 -15.15 -20.81
CA ALA A 43 -14.66 -14.31 -21.04
C ALA A 43 -15.96 -14.95 -20.52
N GLU A 44 -16.21 -16.23 -20.85
CA GLU A 44 -17.42 -16.93 -20.40
C GLU A 44 -17.44 -17.12 -18.88
N SER A 45 -16.28 -17.44 -18.29
CA SER A 45 -16.17 -17.59 -16.84
C SER A 45 -16.46 -16.28 -16.11
N GLN A 46 -15.86 -15.18 -16.56
CA GLN A 46 -16.08 -13.85 -15.99
C GLN A 46 -17.53 -13.39 -16.18
N ARG A 47 -18.12 -13.64 -17.35
CA ARG A 47 -19.54 -13.34 -17.61
C ARG A 47 -20.46 -14.08 -16.62
N ARG A 48 -20.29 -15.40 -16.46
CA ARG A 48 -21.08 -16.21 -15.50
C ARG A 48 -20.88 -15.74 -14.06
N TYR A 49 -19.65 -15.36 -13.70
CA TYR A 49 -19.34 -14.83 -12.39
C TYR A 49 -20.05 -13.49 -12.15
N ILE A 50 -20.00 -12.55 -13.10
CA ILE A 50 -20.71 -11.26 -13.04
C ILE A 50 -22.24 -11.47 -12.98
N GLU A 51 -22.76 -12.48 -13.68
CA GLU A 51 -24.17 -12.84 -13.63
C GLU A 51 -24.62 -13.41 -12.27
N ALA A 52 -23.73 -13.89 -11.41
CA ALA A 52 -24.11 -14.28 -10.06
C ALA A 52 -24.44 -13.08 -9.16
N PHE A 53 -24.02 -11.85 -9.52
CA PHE A 53 -24.28 -10.66 -8.72
C PHE A 53 -25.70 -10.11 -8.90
N SER A 54 -26.12 -9.26 -7.96
CA SER A 54 -27.42 -8.58 -7.98
C SER A 54 -27.59 -7.70 -9.23
N THR A 55 -28.84 -7.49 -9.65
CA THR A 55 -29.18 -6.63 -10.81
C THR A 55 -28.61 -5.22 -10.69
N LYS A 56 -28.51 -4.68 -9.47
CA LYS A 56 -27.89 -3.37 -9.20
C LYS A 56 -26.37 -3.41 -9.42
N ALA A 57 -25.67 -4.42 -8.91
CA ALA A 57 -24.22 -4.55 -9.07
C ALA A 57 -23.84 -4.76 -10.55
N ARG A 58 -24.62 -5.53 -11.31
CA ARG A 58 -24.43 -5.71 -12.76
C ARG A 58 -24.48 -4.43 -13.59
N ARG A 59 -25.02 -3.32 -13.06
CA ARG A 59 -25.01 -2.02 -13.76
C ARG A 59 -23.66 -1.31 -13.71
N PHE A 60 -22.84 -1.62 -12.71
CA PHE A 60 -21.53 -0.99 -12.48
C PHE A 60 -20.36 -1.85 -12.94
N LEU A 61 -20.62 -3.12 -13.28
CA LEU A 61 -19.62 -4.04 -13.79
C LEU A 61 -19.64 -4.01 -15.33
N ASP A 62 -18.46 -4.14 -15.92
CA ASP A 62 -18.32 -4.21 -17.37
C ASP A 62 -19.14 -5.38 -17.93
N ARG A 63 -19.93 -5.10 -18.96
CA ARG A 63 -20.67 -6.14 -19.67
C ARG A 63 -19.71 -6.87 -20.58
N ILE A 64 -19.45 -8.13 -20.25
CA ILE A 64 -18.70 -9.04 -21.10
C ILE A 64 -19.68 -9.67 -22.08
N GLU A 65 -19.41 -9.52 -23.38
CA GLU A 65 -20.19 -10.15 -24.43
C GLU A 65 -20.14 -11.68 -24.29
N ARG A 66 -21.28 -12.33 -24.50
CA ARG A 66 -21.35 -13.79 -24.49
C ARG A 66 -20.52 -14.34 -25.65
N PRO A 67 -19.51 -15.19 -25.40
CA PRO A 67 -18.75 -15.82 -26.47
C PRO A 67 -19.64 -16.67 -27.38
N ASP A 68 -19.37 -16.65 -28.69
CA ASP A 68 -20.08 -17.51 -29.66
C ASP A 68 -19.66 -18.97 -29.48
N ALA A 69 -20.55 -19.74 -28.83
CA ALA A 69 -20.43 -21.16 -28.59
C ALA A 69 -21.82 -21.77 -28.37
N ASP A 70 -21.98 -23.04 -28.74
CA ASP A 70 -23.24 -23.76 -28.54
C ASP A 70 -23.41 -24.12 -27.07
N GLN A 71 -22.37 -24.68 -26.45
CA GLN A 71 -22.40 -25.10 -25.06
C GLN A 71 -21.01 -25.01 -24.40
N ILE A 72 -20.99 -24.50 -23.18
CA ILE A 72 -19.78 -24.46 -22.33
C ILE A 72 -20.21 -24.90 -20.93
N ASP A 73 -19.65 -25.98 -20.40
CA ASP A 73 -20.04 -26.52 -19.10
C ASP A 73 -18.86 -26.68 -18.15
N HIS A 74 -19.18 -26.64 -16.85
CA HIS A 74 -18.25 -26.88 -15.74
C HIS A 74 -17.05 -25.93 -15.72
N LEU A 75 -17.30 -24.66 -16.06
CA LEU A 75 -16.28 -23.63 -16.06
C LEU A 75 -16.23 -22.94 -14.69
N PRO A 76 -15.17 -23.11 -13.88
CA PRO A 76 -15.02 -22.40 -12.62
C PRO A 76 -14.76 -20.90 -12.86
N PRO A 77 -14.88 -20.05 -11.83
CA PRO A 77 -14.44 -18.65 -11.89
C PRO A 77 -12.99 -18.57 -12.38
N ALA A 78 -12.67 -17.59 -13.22
CA ALA A 78 -11.38 -17.51 -13.88
C ALA A 78 -10.63 -16.22 -13.57
N ILE A 79 -9.32 -16.30 -13.49
CA ILE A 79 -8.41 -15.17 -13.32
C ILE A 79 -7.43 -15.20 -14.48
N ALA A 80 -7.25 -14.07 -15.16
CA ALA A 80 -6.25 -13.94 -16.21
C ALA A 80 -5.00 -13.24 -15.65
N VAL A 81 -3.85 -13.90 -15.77
CA VAL A 81 -2.53 -13.29 -15.56
C VAL A 81 -1.98 -12.92 -16.93
N ARG A 82 -2.01 -11.63 -17.23
CA ARG A 82 -1.67 -11.07 -18.55
C ARG A 82 -0.45 -10.17 -18.47
N ASN A 83 0.32 -10.16 -19.55
CA ASN A 83 1.30 -9.11 -19.84
C ASN A 83 0.56 -7.85 -20.29
N LEU A 84 0.03 -7.08 -19.33
CA LEU A 84 -0.58 -5.80 -19.64
C LEU A 84 0.52 -4.82 -20.12
N PRO A 85 0.32 -4.11 -21.25
CA PRO A 85 1.27 -3.12 -21.72
C PRO A 85 1.55 -2.06 -20.64
N SER A 86 2.82 -1.73 -20.43
CA SER A 86 3.28 -0.76 -19.42
C SER A 86 2.63 0.63 -19.54
N GLY A 87 2.04 0.96 -20.70
CA GLY A 87 1.41 2.25 -20.98
C GLY A 87 0.07 2.53 -20.30
N ASN A 88 -0.69 1.48 -19.92
CA ASN A 88 -2.01 1.64 -19.25
C ASN A 88 -1.94 1.39 -17.73
N ALA A 89 -0.73 1.17 -17.19
CA ALA A 89 -0.54 1.15 -15.76
C ALA A 89 -0.61 2.58 -15.23
N GLY A 90 -1.67 2.89 -14.46
CA GLY A 90 -1.71 4.14 -13.71
C GLY A 90 -0.38 4.33 -12.97
N SER A 91 0.18 5.54 -13.04
CA SER A 91 1.48 5.90 -12.46
C SER A 91 1.62 5.54 -10.97
N ALA A 92 0.49 5.26 -10.31
CA ALA A 92 0.35 4.85 -8.92
C ALA A 92 0.70 3.38 -8.63
N SER A 93 0.63 2.44 -9.58
CA SER A 93 0.84 1.01 -9.29
C SER A 93 2.32 0.67 -9.04
N THR A 94 2.61 0.01 -7.92
CA THR A 94 3.93 -0.51 -7.54
C THR A 94 3.93 -2.03 -7.35
N LEU A 95 5.11 -2.66 -7.24
CA LEU A 95 5.27 -4.07 -6.89
C LEU A 95 4.50 -4.44 -5.60
N ALA A 96 4.57 -3.58 -4.57
CA ALA A 96 3.83 -3.77 -3.31
C ALA A 96 2.32 -3.82 -3.51
N SER A 97 1.79 -2.95 -4.38
CA SER A 97 0.35 -2.92 -4.67
C SER A 97 -0.08 -4.10 -5.55
N LEU A 98 0.77 -4.52 -6.50
CA LEU A 98 0.48 -5.64 -7.39
C LEU A 98 0.37 -6.97 -6.62
N THR A 99 1.16 -7.11 -5.56
CA THR A 99 1.20 -8.33 -4.72
C THR A 99 0.36 -8.24 -3.45
N CYS A 100 -0.41 -7.15 -3.28
CA CYS A 100 -1.20 -6.85 -2.09
C CYS A 100 -0.39 -6.81 -0.78
N LEU A 101 0.94 -6.67 -0.86
CA LEU A 101 1.79 -6.44 0.31
C LEU A 101 1.49 -5.08 0.93
N LEU A 102 1.22 -4.07 0.10
CA LEU A 102 1.02 -2.71 0.57
C LEU A 102 -0.13 -2.61 1.59
N ASP A 103 -1.21 -3.37 1.41
CA ASP A 103 -2.37 -3.30 2.32
C ASP A 103 -2.05 -3.85 3.71
N HIS A 104 -1.26 -4.92 3.77
CA HIS A 104 -0.78 -5.48 5.04
C HIS A 104 0.26 -4.57 5.71
N ILE A 105 1.13 -3.93 4.92
CA ILE A 105 2.08 -2.93 5.43
C ILE A 105 1.30 -1.73 6.01
N ARG A 106 0.26 -1.24 5.32
CA ARG A 106 -0.60 -0.15 5.83
C ARG A 106 -1.27 -0.53 7.15
N LEU A 107 -1.75 -1.77 7.27
CA LEU A 107 -2.32 -2.28 8.51
C LEU A 107 -1.29 -2.36 9.64
N LEU A 108 -0.07 -2.83 9.34
CA LEU A 108 1.04 -2.85 10.28
C LEU A 108 1.35 -1.44 10.79
N TYR A 109 1.51 -0.45 9.89
CA TYR A 109 1.75 0.95 10.27
C TYR A 109 0.58 1.60 11.01
N ALA A 110 -0.66 1.23 10.69
CA ALA A 110 -1.83 1.71 11.42
C ALA A 110 -1.86 1.24 12.87
N ARG A 111 -1.28 0.08 13.17
CA ARG A 111 -1.40 -0.58 14.47
C ARG A 111 -0.15 -0.50 15.33
N ALA A 112 1.03 -0.53 14.71
CA ALA A 112 2.33 -0.50 15.39
C ALA A 112 3.10 0.82 15.16
N GLY A 113 2.59 1.72 14.32
CA GLY A 113 3.26 2.97 13.98
C GLY A 113 3.26 3.97 15.14
N GLU A 114 4.44 4.47 15.49
CA GLU A 114 4.63 5.60 16.39
C GLU A 114 4.45 6.89 15.61
N VAL A 115 3.66 7.83 16.15
CA VAL A 115 3.38 9.10 15.49
C VAL A 115 4.43 10.13 15.91
N PHE A 116 5.10 10.74 14.94
CA PHE A 116 5.95 11.90 15.17
C PHE A 116 5.30 13.16 14.61
N CYS A 117 5.54 14.30 15.26
CA CYS A 117 5.02 15.58 14.81
C CYS A 117 5.77 16.05 13.55
N PRO A 118 5.09 16.31 12.41
CA PRO A 118 5.73 16.84 11.22
C PRO A 118 6.39 18.22 11.40
N GLY A 119 5.89 19.03 12.35
CA GLY A 119 6.43 20.36 12.64
C GLY A 119 7.73 20.36 13.46
N CYS A 120 7.78 19.65 14.58
CA CYS A 120 8.93 19.71 15.52
C CYS A 120 9.66 18.37 15.71
N GLY A 121 9.20 17.27 15.10
CA GLY A 121 9.81 15.94 15.23
C GLY A 121 9.59 15.24 16.58
N ALA A 122 8.89 15.86 17.54
CA ALA A 122 8.58 15.22 18.81
C ALA A 122 7.63 14.03 18.63
N ARG A 123 7.83 12.96 19.39
CA ARG A 123 6.91 11.82 19.46
C ARG A 123 5.58 12.28 20.07
N VAL A 124 4.47 11.92 19.43
CA VAL A 124 3.11 12.23 19.88
C VAL A 124 2.43 10.93 20.27
N ARG A 125 1.96 10.87 21.51
CA ARG A 125 1.14 9.79 22.05
C ARG A 125 -0.03 10.40 22.80
N SER A 126 -1.17 9.71 22.83
CA SER A 126 -2.27 10.12 23.68
C SER A 126 -2.06 9.54 25.06
N ASP A 127 -1.78 10.39 26.04
CA ASP A 127 -1.64 10.03 27.44
C ASP A 127 -2.98 10.19 28.17
N SER A 128 -3.28 9.25 29.07
CA SER A 128 -4.40 9.34 30.02
C SER A 128 -4.00 10.11 31.27
N ALA A 129 -4.97 10.69 31.98
CA ALA A 129 -4.69 11.42 33.22
C ALA A 129 -4.03 10.52 34.27
N GLU A 130 -4.39 9.25 34.31
CA GLU A 130 -3.81 8.24 35.20
C GLU A 130 -2.34 7.95 34.87
N GLN A 131 -1.97 7.87 33.58
CA GLN A 131 -0.58 7.67 33.16
C GLN A 131 0.29 8.88 33.50
N ILE A 132 -0.24 10.09 33.31
CA ILE A 132 0.46 11.34 33.65
C ILE A 132 0.64 11.43 35.17
N ALA A 133 -0.40 11.10 35.94
CA ALA A 133 -0.34 11.07 37.40
C ALA A 133 0.71 10.05 37.89
N ALA A 134 0.70 8.83 37.35
CA ALA A 134 1.70 7.81 37.67
C ALA A 134 3.13 8.23 37.31
N ALA A 135 3.32 8.98 36.23
CA ALA A 135 4.63 9.54 35.88
C ALA A 135 5.04 10.67 36.82
N ALA A 136 4.10 11.52 37.25
CA ALA A 136 4.36 12.59 38.22
C ALA A 136 4.65 12.04 39.63
N GLU A 137 4.09 10.90 40.01
CA GLU A 137 4.39 10.20 41.27
C GLU A 137 5.83 9.66 41.34
N GLN A 138 6.48 9.45 40.20
CA GLN A 138 7.89 9.04 40.14
C GLN A 138 8.88 10.19 40.35
N LEU A 139 8.39 11.43 40.47
CA LEU A 139 9.25 12.59 40.76
C LEU A 139 9.82 12.49 42.19
N PRO A 140 11.06 12.96 42.43
CA PRO A 140 11.69 12.92 43.75
C PRO A 140 10.84 13.59 44.84
N ASP A 141 10.88 13.05 46.05
CA ASP A 141 10.21 13.65 47.21
C ASP A 141 10.70 15.08 47.44
N GLY A 142 9.76 16.01 47.57
CA GLY A 142 10.07 17.44 47.73
C GLY A 142 10.28 18.20 46.42
N GLN A 143 10.31 17.54 45.26
CA GLN A 143 10.33 18.19 43.95
C GLN A 143 9.05 19.01 43.77
N ARG A 144 9.19 20.33 43.61
CA ARG A 144 8.06 21.22 43.34
C ARG A 144 7.76 21.23 41.85
N TYR A 145 6.48 21.15 41.52
CA TYR A 145 6.02 21.25 40.14
C TYR A 145 4.65 21.94 40.06
N GLN A 146 4.38 22.53 38.90
CA GLN A 146 3.09 23.16 38.60
C GLN A 146 2.40 22.42 37.45
N VAL A 147 1.11 22.18 37.62
CA VAL A 147 0.25 21.65 36.56
C VAL A 147 -0.26 22.83 35.76
N ALA A 148 0.10 22.94 34.48
CA ALA A 148 -0.27 24.07 33.65
C ALA A 148 -0.67 23.67 32.23
N PHE A 149 -1.39 24.54 31.54
CA PHE A 149 -1.64 24.41 30.10
C PHE A 149 -1.22 25.66 29.33
N PRO A 150 -0.70 25.51 28.10
CA PRO A 150 -0.29 26.64 27.29
C PRO A 150 -1.50 27.33 26.64
N VAL A 151 -1.46 28.66 26.58
CA VAL A 151 -2.46 29.51 25.92
C VAL A 151 -1.78 30.63 25.12
N LEU A 152 -2.37 31.02 24.00
CA LEU A 152 -1.99 32.20 23.25
C LEU A 152 -2.90 33.37 23.66
N LEU A 153 -2.28 34.44 24.16
CA LEU A 153 -2.93 35.68 24.50
C LEU A 153 -2.74 36.68 23.35
N PRO A 154 -3.79 36.97 22.55
CA PRO A 154 -3.74 38.05 21.59
C PRO A 154 -3.63 39.41 22.28
N ALA A 155 -2.97 40.36 21.63
CA ALA A 155 -3.02 41.77 22.00
C ALA A 155 -4.39 42.39 21.66
N ASP A 156 -4.74 43.47 22.33
CA ASP A 156 -6.01 44.17 22.13
C ASP A 156 -6.24 44.50 20.63
N GLY A 157 -7.37 44.06 20.09
CA GLY A 157 -7.72 44.25 18.68
C GLY A 157 -7.15 43.20 17.71
N VAL A 158 -6.37 42.22 18.18
CA VAL A 158 -5.87 41.10 17.37
C VAL A 158 -6.81 39.91 17.50
N THR A 159 -7.56 39.59 16.44
CA THR A 159 -8.36 38.36 16.38
C THR A 159 -7.51 37.20 15.87
N VAL A 160 -7.25 36.21 16.73
CA VAL A 160 -6.68 34.93 16.28
C VAL A 160 -7.81 34.14 15.61
N ALA A 161 -7.62 33.75 14.34
CA ALA A 161 -8.62 32.96 13.64
C ALA A 161 -8.90 31.66 14.43
N PRO A 162 -10.18 31.28 14.61
CA PRO A 162 -10.54 30.07 15.34
C PRO A 162 -9.92 28.83 14.70
N ARG A 163 -9.73 27.78 15.52
CA ARG A 163 -9.21 26.43 15.17
C ARG A 163 -10.00 25.78 14.03
N THR A 164 -9.88 26.28 12.80
CA THR A 164 -10.50 25.62 11.65
C THR A 164 -9.54 24.59 11.11
N ALA A 165 -10.01 23.35 11.02
CA ALA A 165 -9.31 22.24 10.38
C ALA A 165 -8.96 22.52 8.90
N ALA A 166 -9.45 23.63 8.34
CA ALA A 166 -9.40 24.01 6.94
C ALA A 166 -8.27 24.96 6.53
N ALA A 167 -7.40 25.42 7.45
CA ALA A 167 -6.22 26.18 7.07
C ALA A 167 -5.31 25.30 6.19
N GLY A 168 -5.19 25.68 4.92
CA GLY A 168 -4.62 24.88 3.84
C GLY A 168 -3.25 24.26 4.17
N PHE A 169 -3.08 23.01 3.73
CA PHE A 169 -1.87 22.24 3.89
C PHE A 169 -0.64 22.97 3.28
N GLY A 170 0.37 23.25 4.11
CA GLY A 170 1.72 23.54 3.64
C GLY A 170 2.11 25.02 3.48
N THR A 171 1.44 25.98 4.13
CA THR A 171 2.01 27.32 4.30
C THR A 171 2.80 27.42 5.62
N PRO A 172 3.96 28.11 5.64
CA PRO A 172 4.72 28.42 6.85
C PRO A 172 3.95 29.24 7.91
N ASP A 173 2.79 29.79 7.55
CA ASP A 173 1.95 30.65 8.41
C ASP A 173 1.01 29.89 9.36
N SER A 174 1.20 28.58 9.54
CA SER A 174 0.48 27.83 10.57
C SER A 174 1.08 28.14 11.94
N LEU A 175 0.60 29.21 12.57
CA LEU A 175 0.75 29.47 14.00
C LEU A 175 0.61 28.17 14.82
N PRO A 176 1.36 28.00 15.93
CA PRO A 176 1.14 26.89 16.85
C PRO A 176 -0.34 26.86 17.22
N ARG A 177 -1.02 25.73 16.94
CA ARG A 177 -2.48 25.57 17.18
C ARG A 177 -2.76 25.31 18.66
N VAL A 178 -2.18 26.14 19.51
CA VAL A 178 -2.41 26.22 20.96
C VAL A 178 -3.69 27.04 21.17
N ARG A 179 -4.47 26.71 22.21
CA ARG A 179 -5.69 27.44 22.56
C ARG A 179 -5.41 28.95 22.59
N ALA A 180 -6.24 29.75 21.93
CA ALA A 180 -6.20 31.20 22.04
C ALA A 180 -7.39 31.65 22.90
N ALA A 181 -7.15 32.48 23.90
CA ALA A 181 -8.18 33.02 24.79
C ALA A 181 -7.78 34.40 25.29
N THR A 182 -8.74 35.28 25.58
CA THR A 182 -8.43 36.54 26.26
C THR A 182 -8.25 36.35 27.76
N ARG A 183 -7.69 37.35 28.45
CA ARG A 183 -7.52 37.28 29.90
C ARG A 183 -8.87 37.27 30.62
N GLU A 184 -9.86 37.99 30.11
CA GLU A 184 -11.21 38.04 30.67
C GLU A 184 -11.91 36.69 30.57
N GLU A 185 -11.75 35.97 29.45
CA GLU A 185 -12.32 34.63 29.26
C GLU A 185 -11.73 33.63 30.26
N LEU A 186 -10.41 33.61 30.41
CA LEU A 186 -9.74 32.73 31.37
C LEU A 186 -10.15 33.03 32.82
N LEU A 187 -10.31 34.32 33.18
CA LEU A 187 -10.82 34.73 34.49
C LEU A 187 -12.28 34.32 34.69
N GLY A 188 -13.12 34.41 33.65
CA GLY A 188 -14.51 33.95 33.66
C GLY A 188 -14.65 32.43 33.85
N GLU A 189 -13.69 31.66 33.34
CA GLU A 189 -13.55 30.21 33.57
C GLU A 189 -12.99 29.85 34.96
N GLY A 190 -12.60 30.85 35.75
CA GLY A 190 -12.08 30.67 37.12
C GLY A 190 -10.55 30.55 37.20
N PHE A 191 -9.82 30.70 36.09
CA PHE A 191 -8.37 30.69 36.09
C PHE A 191 -7.80 32.06 36.49
N THR A 192 -7.28 32.16 37.70
CA THR A 192 -6.72 33.41 38.25
C THR A 192 -5.21 33.52 38.07
N ARG A 193 -4.52 32.42 37.78
CA ARG A 193 -3.04 32.33 37.72
C ARG A 193 -2.59 32.14 36.28
N ILE A 194 -2.10 33.21 35.67
CA ILE A 194 -1.63 33.24 34.28
C ILE A 194 -0.23 33.85 34.30
N SER A 195 0.78 33.06 33.97
CA SER A 195 2.17 33.49 33.88
C SER A 195 2.56 33.70 32.42
N LEU A 196 3.20 34.83 32.12
CA LEU A 196 3.64 35.14 30.76
C LEU A 196 5.01 34.50 30.49
N GLU A 197 5.18 33.95 29.29
CA GLU A 197 6.48 33.47 28.84
C GLU A 197 7.40 34.67 28.59
N GLU A 198 8.44 34.84 29.40
CA GLU A 198 9.44 35.88 29.20
C GLU A 198 10.42 35.44 28.09
N PRO A 199 10.86 36.36 27.21
CA PRO A 199 11.85 36.02 26.19
C PRO A 199 13.19 35.65 26.86
N VAL A 200 13.59 34.38 26.74
CA VAL A 200 14.90 33.93 27.19
C VAL A 200 15.96 34.54 26.27
N VAL A 201 16.77 35.47 26.78
CA VAL A 201 17.95 35.99 26.05
C VAL A 201 19.03 34.92 26.08
N LEU A 202 19.01 34.01 25.11
CA LEU A 202 20.11 33.08 24.89
C LEU A 202 21.30 33.86 24.32
N SER A 203 22.47 33.74 24.97
CA SER A 203 23.72 34.37 24.54
C SER A 203 24.03 34.09 23.06
N ALA A 204 24.69 35.04 22.41
CA ALA A 204 24.82 35.28 20.97
C ALA A 204 25.37 34.16 20.04
N ALA A 205 25.36 32.89 20.42
CA ALA A 205 25.89 31.77 19.63
C ALA A 205 24.81 30.86 18.97
N ALA A 206 23.51 31.10 19.19
CA ALA A 206 22.43 30.27 18.63
C ALA A 206 21.46 31.05 17.71
N ALA A 207 21.95 32.10 17.06
CA ALA A 207 21.15 32.93 16.15
C ALA A 207 20.99 32.29 14.77
N SER A 208 20.13 31.27 14.65
CA SER A 208 19.63 30.81 13.34
C SER A 208 18.19 30.26 13.38
N ALA A 209 17.42 30.56 14.44
CA ALA A 209 15.97 30.40 14.43
C ALA A 209 15.32 31.79 14.43
N THR A 210 14.68 32.15 13.31
CA THR A 210 13.85 33.35 13.22
C THR A 210 12.69 33.23 14.23
N PRO A 211 12.47 34.22 15.13
CA PRO A 211 11.37 34.13 16.09
C PRO A 211 10.03 34.17 15.36
N LEU A 212 9.27 33.07 15.48
CA LEU A 212 7.92 32.84 14.93
C LEU A 212 6.84 33.61 15.72
N ASN A 213 7.08 34.88 16.08
CA ASN A 213 6.07 35.72 16.72
C ASN A 213 5.48 36.68 15.67
N PRO A 214 4.33 36.36 15.04
CA PRO A 214 3.61 37.38 14.30
C PRO A 214 3.21 38.49 15.27
N ALA A 215 3.32 39.74 14.82
CA ALA A 215 3.08 40.92 15.63
C ALA A 215 1.75 40.83 16.41
N GLY A 216 1.84 40.79 17.74
CA GLY A 216 0.67 40.93 18.63
C GLY A 216 0.11 39.67 19.30
N VAL A 217 0.81 38.53 19.33
CA VAL A 217 0.38 37.36 20.13
C VAL A 217 1.49 36.96 21.11
N ARG A 218 1.14 36.68 22.37
CA ARG A 218 2.08 36.20 23.41
C ARG A 218 1.67 34.82 23.90
N LYS A 219 2.64 33.92 24.08
CA LYS A 219 2.42 32.64 24.74
C LYS A 219 2.42 32.82 26.25
N ALA A 220 1.47 32.19 26.92
CA ALA A 220 1.30 32.22 28.36
C ALA A 220 0.98 30.82 28.89
N TRP A 221 1.18 30.64 30.18
CA TRP A 221 0.92 29.38 30.88
C TRP A 221 -0.11 29.63 31.97
N VAL A 222 -1.23 28.91 31.90
CA VAL A 222 -2.28 28.97 32.92
C VAL A 222 -2.01 27.89 33.95
N ILE A 223 -1.81 28.30 35.20
CA ILE A 223 -1.44 27.41 36.30
C ILE A 223 -2.73 26.91 36.96
N VAL A 224 -2.98 25.60 36.84
CA VAL A 224 -4.13 24.92 37.45
C VAL A 224 -3.85 24.63 38.93
N ASP A 225 -2.73 23.96 39.22
CA ASP A 225 -2.35 23.62 40.59
C ASP A 225 -0.83 23.65 40.81
N ARG A 226 -0.43 23.76 42.08
CA ARG A 226 0.98 23.71 42.54
C ARG A 226 1.12 22.57 43.52
N LEU A 227 1.95 21.61 43.17
CA LEU A 227 2.07 20.33 43.87
C LEU A 227 3.53 20.05 44.24
N VAL A 228 3.70 19.11 45.15
CA VAL A 228 5.02 18.67 45.64
C VAL A 228 5.06 17.14 45.57
N GLY A 229 6.14 16.60 44.99
CA GLY A 229 6.41 15.16 44.93
C GLY A 229 6.33 14.53 46.33
N GLY A 230 5.65 13.39 46.43
CA GLY A 230 5.47 12.63 47.68
C GLY A 230 4.44 13.19 48.67
N LYS A 231 3.91 14.41 48.49
CA LYS A 231 3.00 15.07 49.46
C LYS A 231 1.57 15.32 48.95
N SER A 232 1.31 14.98 47.68
CA SER A 232 0.04 15.28 47.02
C SER A 232 -0.88 14.05 47.06
N SER A 233 -2.18 14.21 47.34
CA SER A 233 -3.10 13.09 47.27
C SER A 233 -3.34 12.68 45.80
N PRO A 234 -3.42 11.36 45.48
CA PRO A 234 -3.58 10.90 44.10
C PRO A 234 -4.80 11.50 43.40
N GLY A 235 -5.94 11.59 44.11
CA GLY A 235 -7.17 12.18 43.55
C GLY A 235 -7.02 13.65 43.16
N ARG A 236 -6.34 14.47 43.99
CA ARG A 236 -6.10 15.89 43.66
C ARG A 236 -5.21 16.06 42.44
N LEU A 237 -4.20 15.20 42.31
CA LEU A 237 -3.29 15.20 41.17
C LEU A 237 -4.04 14.86 39.87
N THR A 238 -4.81 13.77 39.88
CA THR A 238 -5.62 13.36 38.71
C THR A 238 -6.66 14.41 38.33
N ASP A 239 -7.37 15.00 39.29
CA ASP A 239 -8.36 16.06 39.03
C ASP A 239 -7.71 17.31 38.40
N SER A 240 -6.55 17.71 38.90
CA SER A 240 -5.78 18.85 38.36
C SER A 240 -5.29 18.58 36.94
N ILE A 241 -4.84 17.36 36.67
CA ILE A 241 -4.42 16.92 35.33
C ILE A 241 -5.61 16.90 34.38
N GLU A 242 -6.77 16.37 34.81
CA GLU A 242 -7.99 16.37 34.00
C GLU A 242 -8.46 17.78 33.66
N GLN A 243 -8.47 18.69 34.64
CA GLN A 243 -8.80 20.09 34.42
C GLN A 243 -7.84 20.75 33.44
N ALA A 244 -6.51 20.52 33.58
CA ALA A 244 -5.51 21.07 32.67
C ALA A 244 -5.65 20.53 31.24
N LEU A 245 -5.87 19.23 31.07
CA LEU A 245 -6.09 18.62 29.75
C LEU A 245 -7.38 19.11 29.11
N SER A 246 -8.47 19.25 29.88
CA SER A 246 -9.73 19.74 29.37
C SER A 246 -9.63 21.21 28.95
N ALA A 247 -9.08 22.06 29.82
CA ALA A 247 -8.95 23.50 29.57
C ALA A 247 -7.89 23.83 28.51
N GLY A 248 -6.84 23.02 28.39
CA GLY A 248 -5.80 23.12 27.37
C GLY A 248 -6.14 22.41 26.06
N GLU A 249 -7.41 22.00 25.86
CA GLU A 249 -7.91 21.31 24.67
C GLU A 249 -7.04 20.09 24.26
N GLY A 250 -6.62 19.33 25.25
CA GLY A 250 -5.78 18.14 25.13
C GLY A 250 -4.28 18.40 25.27
N THR A 251 -3.83 19.61 25.58
CA THR A 251 -2.41 19.91 25.82
C THR A 251 -2.17 20.44 27.22
N MET A 252 -1.11 19.96 27.87
CA MET A 252 -0.69 20.43 29.18
C MET A 252 0.83 20.26 29.36
N ALA A 253 1.39 20.78 30.44
CA ALA A 253 2.73 20.46 30.88
C ALA A 253 2.82 20.42 32.41
N LEU A 254 3.77 19.63 32.91
CA LEU A 254 4.28 19.76 34.27
C LEU A 254 5.50 20.68 34.21
N LEU A 255 5.41 21.81 34.90
CA LEU A 255 6.51 22.77 35.02
C LEU A 255 7.30 22.39 36.27
N LEU A 256 8.51 21.85 36.10
CA LEU A 256 9.36 21.39 37.21
C LEU A 256 10.27 22.54 37.66
N GLU A 257 10.36 22.78 38.97
CA GLU A 257 11.31 23.75 39.54
C GLU A 257 12.73 23.13 39.51
N PRO A 258 13.73 23.76 38.85
CA PRO A 258 15.08 23.22 38.82
C PRO A 258 15.65 23.13 40.23
N ALA A 259 16.28 22.00 40.57
CA ALA A 259 16.84 21.79 41.89
C ALA A 259 18.02 22.75 42.15
N GLU A 260 17.89 23.66 43.10
CA GLU A 260 18.99 24.50 43.55
C GLU A 260 19.99 23.67 44.39
N GLY A 261 21.21 23.46 43.88
CA GLY A 261 22.39 23.37 44.74
C GLY A 261 22.78 22.05 45.41
N THR A 262 22.40 20.86 44.93
CA THR A 262 23.06 19.61 45.35
C THR A 262 23.36 18.72 44.16
N GLY A 263 24.61 18.25 44.03
CA GLY A 263 25.10 17.32 43.01
C GLY A 263 24.52 15.91 43.09
N ASN A 264 23.23 15.80 43.39
CA ASN A 264 22.46 14.59 43.24
C ASN A 264 21.50 14.78 42.07
N THR A 265 21.61 13.87 41.12
CA THR A 265 20.86 13.76 39.88
C THR A 265 19.36 13.74 40.14
N ALA A 266 18.71 14.91 40.22
CA ALA A 266 17.33 15.01 39.78
C ALA A 266 17.30 14.50 38.32
N PRO A 267 16.32 13.71 37.90
CA PRO A 267 16.23 13.25 36.53
C PRO A 267 16.01 14.48 35.65
N THR A 268 17.09 15.08 35.16
CA THR A 268 17.04 15.95 33.99
C THR A 268 16.60 15.01 32.88
N VAL A 269 15.31 15.06 32.54
CA VAL A 269 14.80 14.26 31.42
C VAL A 269 15.42 14.90 30.19
N ALA A 270 16.52 14.30 29.73
CA ALA A 270 17.37 14.86 28.68
C ALA A 270 16.52 15.33 27.48
N GLY A 271 16.51 16.64 27.23
CA GLY A 271 15.84 17.24 26.05
C GLY A 271 14.60 18.10 26.33
N ASN A 272 14.18 18.30 27.58
CA ASN A 272 13.10 19.23 27.90
C ASN A 272 13.52 20.70 27.73
N GLU A 273 12.60 21.52 27.20
CA GLU A 273 12.79 22.97 27.04
C GLU A 273 12.64 23.68 28.40
N THR A 274 13.45 24.70 28.67
CA THR A 274 13.30 25.54 29.86
C THR A 274 12.55 26.83 29.52
N VAL A 275 11.73 27.31 30.45
CA VAL A 275 10.93 28.53 30.29
C VAL A 275 11.10 29.45 31.49
N LEU A 276 11.19 30.76 31.24
CA LEU A 276 11.16 31.78 32.28
C LEU A 276 9.72 32.25 32.48
N LEU A 277 9.21 32.03 33.69
CA LEU A 277 7.87 32.43 34.11
C LEU A 277 7.98 33.23 35.40
N ASP A 278 7.55 34.49 35.37
CA ASP A 278 7.57 35.42 36.51
C ASP A 278 8.97 35.50 37.18
N GLY A 279 10.03 35.60 36.38
CA GLY A 279 11.43 35.66 36.84
C GLY A 279 12.03 34.36 37.38
N ARG A 280 11.34 33.21 37.30
CA ARG A 280 11.87 31.89 37.69
C ARG A 280 12.01 30.96 36.49
N GLN A 281 13.07 30.15 36.47
CA GLN A 281 13.25 29.11 35.45
C GLN A 281 12.45 27.86 35.81
N TRP A 282 11.79 27.28 34.82
CA TRP A 282 11.04 26.04 34.91
C TRP A 282 11.45 25.10 33.77
N GLU A 283 11.54 23.81 34.05
CA GLU A 283 11.70 22.78 33.02
C GLU A 283 10.30 22.32 32.55
N ILE A 284 10.03 22.40 31.25
CA ILE A 284 8.74 22.00 30.67
C ILE A 284 8.76 20.51 30.42
N TRP A 285 7.88 19.77 31.09
CA TRP A 285 7.58 18.38 30.77
C TRP A 285 6.20 18.28 30.10
N PRO A 286 6.13 18.26 28.75
CA PRO A 286 4.88 18.41 28.01
C PRO A 286 4.11 17.08 27.88
N TRP A 287 2.79 17.14 27.97
CA TRP A 287 1.88 16.01 27.88
C TRP A 287 0.68 16.34 26.98
N CYS A 288 0.12 15.33 26.31
CA CYS A 288 -1.06 15.51 25.49
C CYS A 288 -2.07 14.36 25.61
N ARG A 289 -3.35 14.73 25.59
CA ARG A 289 -4.47 13.83 25.31
C ARG A 289 -4.91 14.00 23.86
N GLY A 290 -5.06 12.89 23.15
CA GLY A 290 -5.37 12.89 21.72
C GLY A 290 -4.11 13.07 20.85
N MET A 291 -4.29 13.68 19.68
CA MET A 291 -3.24 13.76 18.64
C MET A 291 -2.63 15.16 18.48
N THR A 292 -2.77 16.04 19.47
CA THR A 292 -2.16 17.37 19.41
C THR A 292 -0.76 17.32 20.02
N CYS A 293 0.26 17.72 19.27
CA CYS A 293 1.63 17.77 19.76
C CYS A 293 1.75 18.79 20.91
N ALA A 294 2.14 18.33 22.10
CA ALA A 294 2.28 19.18 23.28
C ALA A 294 3.41 20.22 23.18
N ARG A 295 4.37 20.05 22.24
CA ARG A 295 5.50 20.97 22.04
C ARG A 295 5.16 22.18 21.15
N CYS A 296 4.57 21.93 19.98
CA CYS A 296 4.29 22.98 18.98
C CYS A 296 2.80 23.16 18.65
N GLY A 297 1.90 22.39 19.27
CA GLY A 297 0.46 22.45 19.04
C GLY A 297 0.00 21.83 17.71
N TYR A 298 0.89 21.18 16.94
CA TYR A 298 0.49 20.57 15.66
C TYR A 298 -0.50 19.42 15.88
N THR A 299 -1.67 19.47 15.24
CA THR A 299 -2.65 18.38 15.26
C THR A 299 -2.22 17.27 14.30
N CYS A 300 -1.67 16.19 14.85
CA CYS A 300 -1.33 14.98 14.12
C CYS A 300 -2.59 14.18 13.78
N LEU A 301 -2.47 13.25 12.84
CA LEU A 301 -3.54 12.33 12.45
C LEU A 301 -3.36 10.98 13.13
N GLN A 302 -4.47 10.34 13.50
CA GLN A 302 -4.42 8.97 14.00
C GLN A 302 -3.95 8.02 12.88
N PRO A 303 -3.12 7.01 13.22
CA PRO A 303 -2.63 6.03 12.27
C PRO A 303 -3.76 5.09 11.83
N GLU A 304 -4.47 5.43 10.76
CA GLU A 304 -5.46 4.55 10.13
C GLU A 304 -4.93 3.98 8.80
N PRO A 305 -5.35 2.78 8.36
CA PRO A 305 -4.85 2.19 7.11
C PRO A 305 -5.02 3.11 5.89
N ASN A 306 -6.11 3.89 5.84
CA ASN A 306 -6.39 4.79 4.73
C ASN A 306 -5.49 6.05 4.71
N LEU A 307 -4.89 6.42 5.84
CA LEU A 307 -3.89 7.50 5.92
C LEU A 307 -2.63 7.15 5.12
N PHE A 308 -2.34 5.86 4.97
CA PHE A 308 -1.22 5.34 4.19
C PHE A 308 -1.61 4.99 2.74
N ASN A 309 -2.81 5.34 2.32
CA ASN A 309 -3.29 5.13 0.97
C ASN A 309 -3.05 6.36 0.10
N PHE A 310 -1.97 6.36 -0.68
CA PHE A 310 -1.68 7.44 -1.64
C PHE A 310 -2.69 7.55 -2.80
N SER A 311 -3.59 6.59 -2.96
CA SER A 311 -4.70 6.70 -3.93
C SER A 311 -5.97 7.32 -3.34
N SER A 312 -5.99 7.58 -2.03
CA SER A 312 -7.09 8.25 -1.34
C SER A 312 -6.69 9.67 -0.95
N PRO A 313 -7.59 10.66 -1.04
CA PRO A 313 -7.35 12.01 -0.52
C PRO A 313 -6.94 12.05 0.95
N ALA A 314 -7.32 11.03 1.74
CA ALA A 314 -6.96 10.92 3.15
C ALA A 314 -5.45 10.79 3.37
N GLY A 315 -4.73 10.07 2.50
CA GLY A 315 -3.30 9.81 2.62
C GLY A 315 -2.42 10.47 1.56
N ALA A 316 -3.00 10.80 0.40
CA ALA A 316 -2.30 11.38 -0.73
C ALA A 316 -1.65 12.72 -0.39
N CYS A 317 -0.45 12.94 -0.94
CA CYS A 317 0.20 14.24 -0.90
C CYS A 317 -0.70 15.28 -1.60
N PRO A 318 -1.06 16.40 -0.95
CA PRO A 318 -1.98 17.38 -1.51
C PRO A 318 -1.43 18.10 -2.75
N LYS A 319 -0.11 18.17 -2.92
CA LYS A 319 0.52 18.85 -4.06
C LYS A 319 0.51 18.04 -5.35
N CYS A 320 0.60 16.71 -5.26
CA CYS A 320 0.67 15.82 -6.43
C CYS A 320 -0.46 14.80 -6.49
N GLU A 321 -1.42 14.88 -5.57
CA GLU A 321 -2.58 13.99 -5.47
C GLU A 321 -2.18 12.51 -5.50
N GLY A 322 -1.06 12.17 -4.84
CA GLY A 322 -0.59 10.79 -4.75
C GLY A 322 0.20 10.26 -5.95
N THR A 323 0.38 11.04 -7.01
CA THR A 323 1.18 10.62 -8.18
C THR A 323 2.67 10.54 -7.86
N GLY A 324 3.15 11.39 -6.95
CA GLY A 324 4.57 11.51 -6.58
C GLY A 324 5.40 12.34 -7.56
N SER A 325 4.83 12.75 -8.68
CA SER A 325 5.51 13.55 -9.70
C SER A 325 4.65 14.72 -10.13
N VAL A 326 5.27 15.87 -10.38
CA VAL A 326 4.58 17.04 -10.93
C VAL A 326 5.09 17.32 -12.34
N ARG A 327 4.19 17.76 -13.22
CA ARG A 327 4.55 18.14 -14.59
C ARG A 327 5.17 19.54 -14.55
N GLN A 328 6.46 19.65 -14.88
CA GLN A 328 7.10 20.94 -15.01
C GLN A 328 6.92 21.46 -16.43
N MET A 329 6.24 22.60 -16.58
CA MET A 329 6.23 23.33 -17.86
C MET A 329 7.61 23.98 -18.03
N PRO A 330 8.27 23.85 -19.20
CA PRO A 330 9.52 24.56 -19.46
C PRO A 330 9.33 26.06 -19.23
N ALA A 331 10.28 26.71 -18.57
CA ALA A 331 10.26 28.16 -18.42
C ALA A 331 10.38 28.80 -19.81
N GLY A 332 9.26 29.29 -20.34
CA GLY A 332 9.27 30.09 -21.56
C GLY A 332 10.14 31.32 -21.32
N ARG A 333 11.16 31.53 -22.16
CA ARG A 333 11.89 32.81 -22.21
C ARG A 333 10.86 33.94 -22.26
N ALA A 334 10.82 34.76 -21.21
CA ALA A 334 10.05 35.99 -21.20
C ALA A 334 10.57 36.86 -22.35
N SER A 335 9.85 36.87 -23.48
CA SER A 335 10.08 37.85 -24.53
C SER A 335 9.75 39.21 -23.92
N GLN A 336 10.77 40.02 -23.66
CA GLN A 336 10.64 41.45 -23.43
C GLN A 336 10.02 42.09 -24.69
N ARG A 337 8.69 42.04 -24.82
CA ARG A 337 7.98 42.93 -25.74
C ARG A 337 7.90 44.28 -25.06
N LYS A 338 8.81 45.17 -25.47
CA LYS A 338 8.67 46.63 -25.31
C LYS A 338 7.25 47.02 -25.69
N THR A 339 6.52 47.57 -24.74
CA THR A 339 5.26 48.26 -24.97
C THR A 339 5.56 49.58 -25.67
N SER A 340 5.29 49.68 -26.97
CA SER A 340 5.08 50.96 -27.64
C SER A 340 3.65 51.01 -28.18
N ARG A 341 2.94 52.06 -27.75
CA ARG A 341 1.55 52.40 -28.08
C ARG A 341 1.40 52.84 -29.55
N GLY A 342 0.17 52.67 -30.06
CA GLY A 342 -0.37 53.30 -31.28
C GLY A 342 -0.18 52.45 -32.54
N SER A 343 -1.12 52.32 -33.47
CA SER A 343 -2.46 52.89 -33.67
C SER A 343 -3.21 52.00 -34.68
N THR A 344 -4.50 52.29 -34.84
CA THR A 344 -5.55 51.58 -35.59
C THR A 344 -5.40 51.49 -37.12
N SER A 345 -6.04 50.45 -37.67
CA SER A 345 -6.69 50.34 -39.00
C SER A 345 -5.83 49.98 -40.22
N ALA A 346 -6.00 48.74 -40.73
CA ALA A 346 -6.71 48.44 -41.99
C ALA A 346 -6.22 47.15 -42.68
N ARG A 347 -7.21 46.31 -43.02
CA ARG A 347 -7.36 45.40 -44.19
C ARG A 347 -6.33 44.30 -44.54
N SER A 348 -6.97 43.16 -44.78
CA SER A 348 -6.71 42.13 -45.80
C SER A 348 -5.48 41.23 -45.66
N GLY A 349 -5.80 39.95 -45.45
CA GLY A 349 -5.33 38.89 -46.34
C GLY A 349 -3.89 38.45 -46.12
N THR A 350 -3.66 37.65 -45.08
CA THR A 350 -2.82 36.44 -45.14
C THR A 350 -2.86 35.78 -43.78
N ARG A 351 -3.22 34.48 -43.74
CA ARG A 351 -3.11 33.63 -42.55
C ARG A 351 -1.63 33.64 -42.15
N PRO A 352 -1.23 34.12 -40.96
CA PRO A 352 0.13 33.88 -40.50
C PRO A 352 0.19 32.37 -40.21
N THR A 353 0.94 31.64 -41.03
CA THR A 353 1.40 30.30 -40.69
C THR A 353 2.22 30.43 -39.41
N THR A 354 1.61 30.16 -38.26
CA THR A 354 2.36 29.95 -37.02
C THR A 354 3.38 28.86 -37.30
N PRO A 355 4.69 29.12 -37.14
CA PRO A 355 5.66 28.04 -37.12
C PRO A 355 5.30 27.18 -35.92
N ALA A 356 5.02 25.90 -36.17
CA ALA A 356 4.90 24.89 -35.13
C ALA A 356 6.17 24.96 -34.27
N SER A 357 6.06 25.51 -33.06
CA SER A 357 7.15 25.48 -32.10
C SER A 357 7.40 24.01 -31.77
N ALA A 358 8.59 23.54 -32.16
CA ALA A 358 9.09 22.21 -31.88
C ALA A 358 8.82 21.84 -30.42
N GLY A 359 8.13 20.71 -30.24
CA GLY A 359 7.59 20.27 -28.96
C GLY A 359 8.69 20.04 -27.93
N GLN A 360 8.79 20.94 -26.96
CA GLN A 360 9.45 20.63 -25.70
C GLN A 360 8.53 19.71 -24.91
N LYS A 361 8.83 18.40 -24.92
CA LYS A 361 8.12 17.40 -24.12
C LYS A 361 8.24 17.80 -22.64
N ALA A 362 7.10 17.93 -21.97
CA ALA A 362 7.06 18.19 -20.54
C ALA A 362 7.84 17.10 -19.80
N SER A 363 8.75 17.48 -18.90
CA SER A 363 9.48 16.54 -18.06
C SER A 363 8.73 16.34 -16.73
N TRP A 364 8.64 15.09 -16.30
CA TRP A 364 8.08 14.73 -15.00
C TRP A 364 9.19 14.77 -13.97
N GLN A 365 9.01 15.58 -12.92
CA GLN A 365 9.97 15.71 -11.83
C GLN A 365 9.36 15.16 -10.53
N PRO A 366 10.18 14.64 -9.60
CA PRO A 366 9.70 14.30 -8.26
C PRO A 366 8.97 15.48 -7.63
N CYS A 367 7.85 15.21 -6.97
CA CYS A 367 7.06 16.26 -6.33
C CYS A 367 7.92 16.97 -5.25
N PRO A 368 8.00 18.32 -5.24
CA PRO A 368 8.83 19.01 -4.25
C PRO A 368 8.36 18.88 -2.80
N ALA A 369 7.06 18.58 -2.58
CA ALA A 369 6.48 18.52 -1.23
C ALA A 369 6.63 17.14 -0.59
N CYS A 370 6.53 16.07 -1.39
CA CYS A 370 6.67 14.70 -0.90
C CYS A 370 7.94 14.00 -1.40
N HIS A 371 8.77 14.66 -2.21
CA HIS A 371 10.00 14.10 -2.79
C HIS A 371 9.79 12.75 -3.51
N GLY A 372 8.61 12.55 -4.12
CA GLY A 372 8.27 11.29 -4.77
C GLY A 372 7.60 10.24 -3.88
N GLU A 373 7.43 10.49 -2.58
CA GLU A 373 6.89 9.53 -1.61
C GLU A 373 5.37 9.38 -1.65
N ARG A 374 4.68 10.22 -2.43
CA ARG A 374 3.23 10.17 -2.70
C ARG A 374 2.30 10.41 -1.51
N LEU A 375 2.80 10.30 -0.29
CA LEU A 375 2.04 10.51 0.94
C LEU A 375 2.17 11.92 1.50
N ARG A 376 1.16 12.32 2.26
CA ARG A 376 1.13 13.56 3.04
C ARG A 376 2.14 13.56 4.20
N PRO A 377 2.55 14.73 4.71
CA PRO A 377 3.53 14.83 5.81
C PRO A 377 3.17 14.01 7.05
N GLU A 378 1.90 14.01 7.45
CA GLU A 378 1.40 13.33 8.66
C GLU A 378 1.58 11.81 8.55
N ALA A 379 1.26 11.23 7.38
CA ALA A 379 1.45 9.81 7.13
C ALA A 379 2.93 9.40 7.10
N ARG A 380 3.82 10.30 6.63
CA ARG A 380 5.27 10.08 6.54
C ARG A 380 5.99 10.22 7.87
N ALA A 381 5.37 10.95 8.81
CA ALA A 381 5.89 11.11 10.15
C ALA A 381 5.57 9.91 11.05
N ILE A 382 4.76 8.95 10.59
CA ILE A 382 4.51 7.71 11.33
C ILE A 382 5.60 6.70 11.01
N GLN A 383 6.22 6.15 12.04
CA GLN A 383 7.41 5.30 11.93
C GLN A 383 7.27 4.04 12.77
N ILE A 384 7.89 2.96 12.31
CA ILE A 384 8.12 1.74 13.10
C ILE A 384 9.62 1.54 13.15
N ALA A 385 10.19 1.46 14.37
CA ALA A 385 11.64 1.34 14.58
C ALA A 385 12.45 2.39 13.78
N GLY A 386 11.97 3.64 13.74
CA GLY A 386 12.60 4.75 13.01
C GLY A 386 12.38 4.74 11.48
N VAL A 387 11.67 3.76 10.93
CA VAL A 387 11.42 3.63 9.48
C VAL A 387 9.98 4.01 9.15
N ASN A 388 9.78 5.00 8.28
CA ASN A 388 8.45 5.33 7.75
C ASN A 388 8.04 4.42 6.57
N LEU A 389 6.75 4.38 6.25
CA LEU A 389 6.23 3.47 5.23
C LEU A 389 6.87 3.66 3.85
N PRO A 390 7.06 4.90 3.31
CA PRO A 390 7.77 5.08 2.06
C PRO A 390 9.22 4.57 2.08
N ALA A 391 9.94 4.76 3.20
CA ALA A 391 11.29 4.25 3.36
C ALA A 391 11.32 2.72 3.38
N LEU A 392 10.40 2.07 4.10
CA LEU A 392 10.27 0.61 4.07
C LEU A 392 9.97 0.13 2.65
N CYS A 393 9.08 0.81 1.92
CA CYS A 393 8.75 0.43 0.54
C CYS A 393 9.92 0.63 -0.43
N ARG A 394 10.88 1.52 -0.14
CA ARG A 394 12.07 1.70 -0.97
C ARG A 394 13.09 0.57 -0.82
N GLN A 395 13.01 -0.20 0.26
CA GLN A 395 13.85 -1.38 0.45
C GLN A 395 13.39 -2.53 -0.45
N THR A 396 14.32 -3.41 -0.76
CA THR A 396 14.09 -4.64 -1.52
C THR A 396 13.22 -5.62 -0.75
N ALA A 397 12.49 -6.49 -1.44
CA ALA A 397 11.66 -7.50 -0.78
C ALA A 397 12.48 -8.40 0.17
N SER A 398 13.74 -8.70 -0.16
CA SER A 398 14.66 -9.42 0.74
C SER A 398 14.98 -8.61 2.02
N GLU A 399 15.38 -7.34 1.88
CA GLU A 399 15.68 -6.47 3.02
C GLU A 399 14.46 -6.30 3.94
N VAL A 400 13.25 -6.16 3.39
CA VAL A 400 12.02 -6.06 4.19
C VAL A 400 11.71 -7.38 4.91
N THR A 401 12.04 -8.52 4.30
CA THR A 401 11.91 -9.83 4.95
C THR A 401 12.83 -9.91 6.17
N ASP A 402 14.07 -9.48 6.02
CA ASP A 402 15.07 -9.50 7.09
C ASP A 402 14.70 -8.49 8.19
N TRP A 403 14.24 -7.29 7.81
CA TRP A 403 13.71 -6.29 8.74
C TRP A 403 12.54 -6.85 9.56
N LEU A 404 11.57 -7.51 8.93
CA LEU A 404 10.44 -8.13 9.65
C LEU A 404 10.88 -9.25 10.60
N SER A 405 11.95 -9.98 10.28
CA SER A 405 12.47 -11.05 11.15
C SER A 405 13.15 -10.51 12.42
N SER A 406 13.74 -9.32 12.34
CA SER A 406 14.34 -8.61 13.48
C SER A 406 13.34 -7.77 14.26
N PHE A 407 12.18 -7.50 13.66
CA PHE A 407 11.12 -6.71 14.28
C PHE A 407 10.50 -7.46 15.47
N SER A 408 10.85 -7.00 16.67
CA SER A 408 10.12 -7.30 17.90
C SER A 408 9.29 -6.08 18.27
N PRO A 409 7.96 -6.18 18.38
CA PRO A 409 7.17 -5.08 18.92
C PRO A 409 7.57 -4.89 20.39
N GLU A 410 8.32 -3.82 20.66
CA GLU A 410 8.50 -3.23 21.99
C GLU A 410 7.17 -2.56 22.35
N GLN A 411 6.48 -3.07 23.39
CA GLN A 411 5.13 -2.62 23.71
C GLN A 411 5.12 -1.30 24.48
N PRO A 412 4.14 -0.43 24.18
CA PRO A 412 3.16 -0.06 25.19
C PRO A 412 1.74 -0.49 24.77
N ALA A 413 1.04 -1.16 25.70
CA ALA A 413 -0.41 -1.34 25.81
C ALA A 413 -1.22 -1.49 24.50
N GLY A 414 -1.02 -2.60 23.79
CA GLY A 414 -1.85 -3.08 22.67
C GLY A 414 -1.30 -4.42 22.20
N SER A 415 -2.10 -5.49 22.27
CA SER A 415 -1.60 -6.85 22.43
C SER A 415 -0.76 -7.36 21.23
N ARG A 416 0.37 -8.04 21.51
CA ARG A 416 1.17 -8.77 20.50
C ARG A 416 0.33 -9.77 19.69
N SER A 417 -0.76 -10.29 20.26
CA SER A 417 -1.67 -11.22 19.60
C SER A 417 -2.40 -10.61 18.39
N ASP A 418 -2.67 -9.31 18.40
CA ASP A 418 -3.49 -8.67 17.34
C ASP A 418 -2.71 -8.50 16.02
N LEU A 419 -1.37 -8.47 16.08
CA LEU A 419 -0.51 -8.26 14.92
C LEU A 419 0.02 -9.56 14.31
N GLN A 420 -0.01 -10.66 15.06
CA GLN A 420 0.57 -11.94 14.62
C GLN A 420 0.03 -12.42 13.26
N PRO A 421 -1.28 -12.35 12.95
CA PRO A 421 -1.79 -12.75 11.64
C PRO A 421 -1.26 -11.87 10.50
N VAL A 422 -1.12 -10.56 10.74
CA VAL A 422 -0.62 -9.60 9.75
C VAL A 422 0.84 -9.87 9.44
N LEU A 423 1.65 -10.13 10.47
CA LEU A 423 3.06 -10.46 10.33
C LEU A 423 3.25 -11.80 9.58
N GLN A 424 2.48 -12.83 9.94
CA GLN A 424 2.51 -14.12 9.25
C GLN A 424 2.20 -13.99 7.75
N GLU A 425 1.18 -13.21 7.42
CA GLU A 425 0.77 -13.00 6.03
C GLU A 425 1.79 -12.16 5.24
N LEU A 426 2.38 -11.12 5.86
CA LEU A 426 3.48 -10.35 5.26
C LEU A 426 4.69 -11.23 4.97
N THR A 427 5.15 -12.02 5.96
CA THR A 427 6.28 -12.92 5.82
C THR A 427 6.02 -13.97 4.73
N SER A 428 4.83 -14.57 4.70
CA SER A 428 4.43 -15.54 3.67
C SER A 428 4.53 -14.94 2.25
N ARG A 429 3.99 -13.74 2.04
CA ARG A 429 4.01 -13.05 0.74
C ARG A 429 5.41 -12.63 0.30
N LEU A 430 6.23 -12.13 1.22
CA LEU A 430 7.62 -11.76 0.94
C LEU A 430 8.48 -12.98 0.60
N ASN A 431 8.27 -14.11 1.28
CA ASN A 431 8.93 -15.37 0.95
C ASN A 431 8.55 -15.85 -0.45
N ARG A 432 7.28 -15.74 -0.86
CA ARG A 432 6.86 -16.05 -2.24
C ARG A 432 7.52 -15.16 -3.27
N LEU A 433 7.72 -13.87 -2.98
CA LEU A 433 8.52 -12.98 -3.85
C LEU A 433 9.97 -13.43 -3.97
N ARG A 434 10.60 -13.84 -2.85
CA ARG A 434 11.97 -14.37 -2.85
C ARG A 434 12.07 -15.67 -3.66
N GLU A 435 11.15 -16.61 -3.46
CA GLU A 435 11.06 -17.86 -4.22
C GLU A 435 10.85 -17.63 -5.72
N ALA A 436 10.11 -16.58 -6.08
CA ALA A 436 9.91 -16.14 -7.45
C ALA A 436 11.11 -15.35 -8.03
N GLY A 437 12.22 -15.22 -7.30
CA GLY A 437 13.40 -14.49 -7.75
C GLY A 437 13.17 -12.99 -7.87
N LEU A 438 12.22 -12.42 -7.12
CA LEU A 438 11.92 -10.98 -7.09
C LEU A 438 12.41 -10.29 -5.82
N GLY A 439 13.22 -10.99 -5.01
CA GLY A 439 13.77 -10.48 -3.75
C GLY A 439 14.59 -9.18 -3.89
N TYR A 440 15.24 -8.98 -5.04
CA TYR A 440 16.09 -7.81 -5.32
C TYR A 440 15.31 -6.54 -5.68
N LEU A 441 13.99 -6.63 -5.90
CA LEU A 441 13.20 -5.48 -6.31
C LEU A 441 12.71 -4.69 -5.11
N PRO A 442 12.80 -3.35 -5.14
CA PRO A 442 12.19 -2.52 -4.13
C PRO A 442 10.65 -2.61 -4.23
N LEU A 443 9.98 -2.62 -3.08
CA LEU A 443 8.51 -2.72 -3.03
C LEU A 443 7.83 -1.50 -3.70
N SER A 444 8.49 -0.35 -3.74
CA SER A 444 8.07 0.88 -4.40
C SER A 444 8.33 0.89 -5.90
N ARG A 445 8.93 -0.17 -6.47
CA ARG A 445 9.19 -0.26 -7.92
C ARG A 445 7.88 -0.07 -8.67
N SER A 446 7.86 0.92 -9.56
CA SER A 446 6.69 1.16 -10.43
C SER A 446 6.43 -0.04 -11.32
N ARG A 447 5.16 -0.40 -11.50
CA ARG A 447 4.74 -1.47 -12.43
C ARG A 447 5.24 -1.23 -13.84
N ALA A 448 5.27 0.03 -14.28
CA ALA A 448 5.78 0.39 -15.60
C ALA A 448 7.32 0.21 -15.74
N GLY A 449 8.03 0.13 -14.61
CA GLY A 449 9.47 -0.12 -14.57
C GLY A 449 9.85 -1.59 -14.39
N LEU A 450 8.88 -2.50 -14.35
CA LEU A 450 9.16 -3.94 -14.31
C LEU A 450 9.46 -4.46 -15.72
N SER A 451 10.37 -5.41 -15.84
CA SER A 451 10.52 -6.20 -17.06
C SER A 451 9.28 -7.06 -17.30
N THR A 452 9.11 -7.57 -18.53
CA THR A 452 8.04 -8.51 -18.86
C THR A 452 8.10 -9.73 -17.94
N GLY A 453 9.29 -10.30 -17.75
CA GLY A 453 9.49 -11.44 -16.87
C GLY A 453 9.18 -11.18 -15.40
N GLU A 454 9.58 -10.01 -14.89
CA GLU A 454 9.24 -9.59 -13.51
C GLU A 454 7.73 -9.42 -13.34
N THR A 455 7.05 -8.87 -14.34
CA THR A 455 5.60 -8.67 -14.32
C THR A 455 4.85 -9.99 -14.27
N VAL A 456 5.26 -10.98 -15.08
CA VAL A 456 4.67 -12.34 -15.05
C VAL A 456 4.86 -12.97 -13.68
N ARG A 457 6.11 -12.99 -13.16
CA ARG A 457 6.42 -13.61 -11.86
C ARG A 457 5.67 -12.93 -10.72
N ALA A 458 5.58 -11.60 -10.72
CA ALA A 458 4.83 -10.86 -9.71
C ALA A 458 3.32 -11.13 -9.79
N GLY A 459 2.77 -11.26 -11.00
CA GLY A 459 1.37 -11.64 -11.22
C GLY A 459 1.06 -13.06 -10.73
N LEU A 460 1.94 -14.02 -10.97
CA LEU A 460 1.82 -15.39 -10.44
C LEU A 460 1.89 -15.41 -8.91
N VAL A 461 2.81 -14.64 -8.31
CA VAL A 461 2.89 -14.49 -6.85
C VAL A 461 1.61 -13.88 -6.29
N ALA A 462 1.04 -12.87 -6.94
CA ALA A 462 -0.23 -12.27 -6.53
C ALA A 462 -1.38 -13.29 -6.58
N ALA A 463 -1.47 -14.10 -7.65
CA ALA A 463 -2.46 -15.17 -7.77
C ALA A 463 -2.28 -16.22 -6.65
N LEU A 464 -1.06 -16.66 -6.37
CA LEU A 464 -0.75 -17.60 -5.28
C LEU A 464 -1.12 -17.03 -3.90
N SER A 465 -0.91 -15.73 -3.71
CA SER A 465 -1.18 -15.06 -2.44
C SER A 465 -2.66 -14.75 -2.22
N SER A 466 -3.52 -14.95 -3.24
CA SER A 466 -4.97 -14.82 -3.08
C SER A 466 -5.61 -16.03 -2.38
N SER A 467 -4.87 -17.14 -2.24
CA SER A 467 -5.34 -18.40 -1.66
C SER A 467 -6.64 -18.94 -2.27
N MET A 468 -6.94 -18.55 -3.52
CA MET A 468 -8.10 -19.05 -4.24
C MET A 468 -7.89 -20.51 -4.67
N VAL A 469 -8.96 -21.30 -4.55
CA VAL A 469 -9.02 -22.71 -4.92
C VAL A 469 -10.18 -22.94 -5.89
N ASN A 470 -10.17 -24.04 -6.63
CA ASN A 470 -11.21 -24.37 -7.62
C ASN A 470 -11.46 -23.22 -8.63
N THR A 471 -10.38 -22.53 -9.01
CA THR A 471 -10.38 -21.40 -9.95
C THR A 471 -9.65 -21.80 -11.24
N LEU A 472 -10.04 -21.22 -12.37
CA LEU A 472 -9.33 -21.33 -13.65
C LEU A 472 -8.32 -20.18 -13.79
N CYS A 473 -7.03 -20.47 -13.71
CA CYS A 473 -5.97 -19.50 -13.99
C CYS A 473 -5.61 -19.53 -15.48
N VAL A 474 -5.90 -18.44 -16.20
CA VAL A 474 -5.54 -18.28 -17.63
C VAL A 474 -4.26 -17.46 -17.74
N LEU A 475 -3.19 -18.04 -18.26
CA LEU A 475 -1.87 -17.40 -18.38
C LEU A 475 -1.58 -17.11 -19.87
N GLU A 476 -1.22 -15.88 -20.19
CA GLU A 476 -0.90 -15.47 -21.56
C GLU A 476 0.63 -15.38 -21.75
N GLU A 477 1.19 -16.35 -22.48
CA GLU A 477 2.62 -16.44 -22.85
C GLU A 477 3.54 -16.14 -21.64
N PRO A 478 3.46 -16.93 -20.55
CA PRO A 478 4.24 -16.67 -19.34
C PRO A 478 5.76 -16.75 -19.58
N SER A 479 6.23 -17.43 -20.64
CA SER A 479 7.64 -17.43 -21.02
C SER A 479 8.12 -16.16 -21.73
N ALA A 480 7.21 -15.29 -22.20
CA ALA A 480 7.55 -14.18 -23.07
C ALA A 480 8.47 -13.17 -22.37
N GLY A 481 9.67 -12.97 -22.94
CA GLY A 481 10.67 -12.05 -22.38
C GLY A 481 11.32 -12.53 -21.09
N LEU A 482 11.16 -13.81 -20.71
CA LEU A 482 11.94 -14.41 -19.63
C LEU A 482 13.37 -14.72 -20.09
N HIS A 483 14.31 -14.53 -19.17
CA HIS A 483 15.63 -15.13 -19.31
C HIS A 483 15.51 -16.67 -19.19
N PRO A 484 16.28 -17.49 -19.93
CA PRO A 484 16.20 -18.95 -19.83
C PRO A 484 16.34 -19.51 -18.41
N HIS A 485 17.11 -18.82 -17.57
CA HIS A 485 17.29 -19.17 -16.15
C HIS A 485 16.00 -19.02 -15.31
N ASP A 486 15.05 -18.20 -15.74
CA ASP A 486 13.81 -17.92 -15.02
C ASP A 486 12.65 -18.86 -15.40
N VAL A 487 12.78 -19.61 -16.51
CA VAL A 487 11.75 -20.55 -16.97
C VAL A 487 11.43 -21.61 -15.91
N PRO A 488 12.42 -22.27 -15.25
CA PRO A 488 12.14 -23.22 -14.17
C PRO A 488 11.44 -22.60 -12.95
N VAL A 489 11.68 -21.31 -12.67
CA VAL A 489 11.01 -20.58 -11.58
C VAL A 489 9.53 -20.42 -11.90
N VAL A 490 9.22 -19.97 -13.11
CA VAL A 490 7.83 -19.80 -13.57
C VAL A 490 7.08 -21.12 -13.62
N SER A 491 7.72 -22.18 -14.13
CA SER A 491 7.20 -23.54 -14.07
C SER A 491 6.78 -23.94 -12.65
N ARG A 492 7.68 -23.73 -11.68
CA ARG A 492 7.43 -24.07 -10.27
C ARG A 492 6.22 -23.30 -9.72
N LEU A 493 6.10 -22.00 -10.02
CA LEU A 493 4.96 -21.17 -9.60
C LEU A 493 3.65 -21.66 -10.23
N ILE A 494 3.65 -22.05 -11.51
CA ILE A 494 2.49 -22.63 -12.20
C ILE A 494 2.06 -23.95 -11.52
N ARG A 495 3.03 -24.81 -11.18
CA ARG A 495 2.76 -26.05 -10.45
C ARG A 495 2.26 -25.79 -9.04
N GLN A 496 2.74 -24.76 -8.35
CA GLN A 496 2.19 -24.37 -7.05
C GLN A 496 0.73 -23.91 -7.17
N LEU A 497 0.38 -23.13 -8.21
CA LEU A 497 -1.02 -22.73 -8.46
C LEU A 497 -1.92 -23.94 -8.67
N GLN A 498 -1.48 -24.91 -9.47
CA GLN A 498 -2.22 -26.15 -9.70
C GLN A 498 -2.38 -26.97 -8.41
N ARG A 499 -1.30 -27.15 -7.64
CA ARG A 499 -1.32 -27.89 -6.36
C ARG A 499 -2.19 -27.23 -5.30
N ALA A 500 -2.44 -25.92 -5.39
CA ALA A 500 -3.42 -25.25 -4.55
C ALA A 500 -4.88 -25.61 -4.89
N GLY A 501 -5.12 -26.49 -5.87
CA GLY A 501 -6.45 -26.94 -6.27
C GLY A 501 -7.06 -26.13 -7.41
N ASN A 502 -6.22 -25.49 -8.24
CA ASN A 502 -6.66 -24.70 -9.39
C ASN A 502 -6.42 -25.44 -10.71
N SER A 503 -7.20 -25.08 -11.73
CA SER A 503 -6.92 -25.48 -13.12
C SER A 503 -6.10 -24.38 -13.77
N VAL A 504 -5.01 -24.70 -14.46
CA VAL A 504 -4.18 -23.69 -15.13
C VAL A 504 -4.24 -23.93 -16.64
N VAL A 505 -4.67 -22.92 -17.40
CA VAL A 505 -4.61 -22.92 -18.86
C VAL A 505 -3.60 -21.87 -19.28
N MET A 506 -2.54 -22.27 -19.98
CA MET A 506 -1.52 -21.34 -20.47
C MET A 506 -1.44 -21.35 -21.98
N ILE A 507 -1.41 -20.17 -22.59
CA ILE A 507 -1.02 -20.01 -23.99
C ILE A 507 0.50 -20.01 -24.04
N GLU A 508 1.12 -20.96 -24.74
CA GLU A 508 2.57 -21.11 -24.68
C GLU A 508 3.19 -21.67 -25.97
N HIS A 509 4.45 -21.30 -26.21
CA HIS A 509 5.31 -21.80 -27.28
C HIS A 509 6.62 -22.37 -26.77
N HIS A 510 7.01 -22.07 -25.52
CA HIS A 510 8.28 -22.49 -24.97
C HIS A 510 8.31 -24.01 -24.75
N PRO A 511 9.26 -24.74 -25.38
CA PRO A 511 9.28 -26.21 -25.34
C PRO A 511 9.28 -26.79 -23.93
N GLN A 512 10.02 -26.20 -23.00
CA GLN A 512 10.10 -26.68 -21.62
C GLN A 512 8.76 -26.58 -20.87
N LEU A 513 8.03 -25.47 -21.02
CA LEU A 513 6.75 -25.30 -20.32
C LEU A 513 5.66 -26.18 -20.93
N ILE A 514 5.66 -26.34 -22.27
CA ILE A 514 4.78 -27.29 -22.95
C ILE A 514 5.08 -28.72 -22.50
N ALA A 515 6.37 -29.07 -22.38
CA ALA A 515 6.78 -30.41 -21.96
C ALA A 515 6.35 -30.76 -20.53
N GLU A 516 6.20 -29.75 -19.69
CA GLU A 516 5.77 -29.88 -18.30
C GLU A 516 4.25 -29.77 -18.14
N ALA A 517 3.47 -29.56 -19.20
CA ALA A 517 2.01 -29.55 -19.13
C ALA A 517 1.44 -30.98 -19.00
N ASP A 518 0.34 -31.12 -18.26
CA ASP A 518 -0.37 -32.40 -18.12
C ASP A 518 -1.20 -32.72 -19.37
N TYR A 519 -1.68 -31.68 -20.05
CA TYR A 519 -2.49 -31.77 -21.26
C TYR A 519 -2.09 -30.68 -22.26
N VAL A 520 -2.05 -31.00 -23.55
CA VAL A 520 -1.64 -30.09 -24.62
C VAL A 520 -2.74 -30.02 -25.67
N VAL A 521 -3.05 -28.81 -26.11
CA VAL A 521 -3.98 -28.52 -27.20
C VAL A 521 -3.25 -27.71 -28.26
N GLU A 522 -3.08 -28.28 -29.45
CA GLU A 522 -2.48 -27.58 -30.58
C GLU A 522 -3.57 -27.04 -31.52
N LEU A 523 -3.55 -25.73 -31.75
CA LEU A 523 -4.42 -25.05 -32.70
C LEU A 523 -3.69 -24.76 -34.01
N GLY A 524 -4.41 -24.93 -35.11
CA GLY A 524 -3.85 -24.74 -36.45
C GLY A 524 -4.87 -25.06 -37.55
N PRO A 525 -4.40 -25.58 -38.70
CA PRO A 525 -3.00 -25.78 -39.10
C PRO A 525 -2.26 -24.48 -39.47
N GLY A 526 -3.00 -23.42 -39.82
CA GLY A 526 -2.48 -22.11 -40.20
C GLY A 526 -2.84 -20.99 -39.24
N ALA A 527 -2.68 -19.75 -39.72
CA ALA A 527 -3.07 -18.53 -39.01
C ALA A 527 -4.31 -17.90 -39.66
N GLY A 528 -5.04 -17.08 -38.90
CA GLY A 528 -6.20 -16.34 -39.41
C GLY A 528 -7.28 -17.27 -39.92
N THR A 529 -7.72 -17.07 -41.17
CA THR A 529 -8.73 -17.91 -41.81
C THR A 529 -8.29 -19.36 -41.94
N ASN A 530 -6.98 -19.65 -42.02
CA ASN A 530 -6.44 -21.00 -42.13
C ASN A 530 -6.18 -21.68 -40.77
N GLY A 531 -6.49 -21.00 -39.66
CA GLY A 531 -6.41 -21.54 -38.30
C GLY A 531 -7.78 -22.00 -37.77
N GLY A 532 -7.89 -22.01 -36.44
CA GLY A 532 -9.17 -22.17 -35.76
C GLY A 532 -9.66 -23.61 -35.62
N GLN A 533 -8.80 -24.60 -35.86
CA GLN A 533 -9.10 -26.02 -35.68
C GLN A 533 -8.16 -26.61 -34.63
N VAL A 534 -8.63 -27.62 -33.90
CA VAL A 534 -7.79 -28.43 -33.02
C VAL A 534 -7.06 -29.47 -33.87
N VAL A 535 -5.75 -29.33 -33.98
CA VAL A 535 -4.89 -30.27 -34.72
C VAL A 535 -4.55 -31.48 -33.86
N ALA A 536 -4.34 -31.25 -32.56
CA ALA A 536 -4.10 -32.29 -31.59
C ALA A 536 -4.58 -31.87 -30.21
N ALA A 537 -5.11 -32.81 -29.44
CA ALA A 537 -5.46 -32.62 -28.03
C ALA A 537 -5.20 -33.92 -27.26
N GLY A 538 -4.44 -33.85 -26.18
CA GLY A 538 -4.08 -35.03 -25.41
C GLY A 538 -2.93 -34.79 -24.43
N THR A 539 -2.47 -35.86 -23.80
CA THR A 539 -1.19 -35.83 -23.08
C THR A 539 -0.04 -35.61 -24.06
N LEU A 540 1.08 -35.04 -23.59
CA LEU A 540 2.23 -34.77 -24.46
C LEU A 540 2.70 -36.00 -25.27
N PRO A 541 2.81 -37.22 -24.71
CA PRO A 541 3.16 -38.41 -25.50
C PRO A 541 2.16 -38.72 -26.62
N GLN A 542 0.86 -38.50 -26.40
CA GLN A 542 -0.18 -38.71 -27.42
C GLN A 542 -0.01 -37.69 -28.55
N VAL A 543 0.22 -36.42 -28.22
CA VAL A 543 0.43 -35.36 -29.22
C VAL A 543 1.70 -35.59 -30.04
N LEU A 544 2.78 -36.07 -29.40
CA LEU A 544 4.05 -36.35 -30.08
C LEU A 544 3.99 -37.51 -31.07
N ASN A 545 3.04 -38.43 -30.91
CA ASN A 545 2.84 -39.56 -31.82
C ASN A 545 2.03 -39.19 -33.08
N LEU A 546 1.49 -37.97 -33.17
CA LEU A 546 0.71 -37.51 -34.31
C LEU A 546 1.63 -36.88 -35.37
N PRO A 547 1.62 -37.36 -36.63
CA PRO A 547 2.56 -36.97 -37.68
C PRO A 547 2.41 -35.53 -38.18
N GLU A 548 1.29 -34.86 -37.90
CA GLU A 548 0.94 -33.55 -38.46
C GLU A 548 1.14 -32.37 -37.49
N THR A 549 1.74 -32.59 -36.32
CA THR A 549 1.86 -31.55 -35.28
C THR A 549 3.16 -30.76 -35.37
N LEU A 550 3.06 -29.43 -35.40
CA LEU A 550 4.23 -28.53 -35.37
C LEU A 550 4.94 -28.61 -34.02
N THR A 551 4.19 -28.93 -32.96
CA THR A 551 4.72 -29.15 -31.61
C THR A 551 5.68 -30.34 -31.59
N ALA A 552 5.34 -31.46 -32.23
CA ALA A 552 6.23 -32.62 -32.29
C ALA A 552 7.49 -32.34 -33.09
N ALA A 553 7.37 -31.67 -34.24
CA ALA A 553 8.52 -31.25 -35.03
C ALA A 553 9.47 -30.32 -34.25
N SER A 554 8.93 -29.38 -33.46
CA SER A 554 9.72 -28.43 -32.68
C SER A 554 10.43 -29.09 -31.48
N LEU A 555 9.72 -29.93 -30.71
CA LEU A 555 10.28 -30.63 -29.55
C LEU A 555 11.31 -31.71 -29.94
N ALA A 556 11.12 -32.38 -31.09
CA ALA A 556 12.10 -33.34 -31.60
C ALA A 556 13.44 -32.67 -31.98
N ASN A 557 13.38 -31.44 -32.52
CA ASN A 557 14.58 -30.66 -32.85
C ASN A 557 15.27 -30.07 -31.61
N GLY A 558 14.51 -29.69 -30.57
CA GLY A 558 15.06 -29.15 -29.31
C GLY A 558 15.87 -30.16 -28.48
N LYS A 559 15.62 -31.47 -28.62
CA LYS A 559 16.39 -32.54 -27.94
C LYS A 559 17.84 -32.67 -28.40
N ARG A 560 18.26 -31.99 -29.49
CA ARG A 560 19.66 -32.01 -29.95
C ARG A 560 20.58 -31.01 -29.23
N SER A 561 20.07 -30.10 -28.39
CA SER A 561 20.89 -29.03 -27.79
C SER A 561 20.98 -29.00 -26.26
N SER A 562 20.40 -29.96 -25.52
CA SER A 562 20.66 -30.07 -24.08
C SER A 562 20.45 -31.48 -23.55
N SER A 563 21.55 -32.21 -23.35
CA SER A 563 21.58 -33.42 -22.54
C SER A 563 21.64 -33.02 -21.06
N ALA A 564 20.51 -33.06 -20.37
CA ALA A 564 20.46 -33.14 -18.91
C ALA A 564 19.42 -34.19 -18.53
N ALA A 565 19.86 -35.14 -17.72
CA ALA A 565 19.22 -36.42 -17.45
C ALA A 565 17.76 -36.31 -16.98
N ALA A 566 16.89 -37.09 -17.63
CA ALA A 566 15.54 -37.33 -17.15
C ALA A 566 15.60 -38.10 -15.81
N THR A 567 15.07 -37.50 -14.75
CA THR A 567 14.69 -38.25 -13.55
C THR A 567 13.38 -38.97 -13.85
N PRO A 568 13.25 -40.28 -13.59
CA PRO A 568 12.02 -41.01 -13.89
C PRO A 568 10.85 -40.47 -13.05
N PRO A 569 9.61 -40.53 -13.57
CA PRO A 569 8.43 -40.10 -12.83
C PRO A 569 8.25 -40.99 -11.59
N ALA A 570 7.94 -40.37 -10.45
CA ALA A 570 7.47 -41.09 -9.27
C ALA A 570 6.19 -41.87 -9.63
N ALA A 571 6.17 -43.15 -9.27
CA ALA A 571 5.06 -44.04 -9.55
C ALA A 571 3.73 -43.50 -8.99
N PRO A 572 2.59 -43.71 -9.70
CA PRO A 572 1.28 -43.45 -9.12
C PRO A 572 1.08 -44.32 -7.87
N PRO A 573 0.32 -43.85 -6.85
CA PRO A 573 -0.05 -44.70 -5.73
C PRO A 573 -0.76 -45.94 -6.27
N GLN A 574 -0.28 -47.12 -5.88
CA GLN A 574 -0.75 -48.40 -6.37
C GLN A 574 -2.25 -48.54 -6.17
N ALA A 575 -2.97 -48.86 -7.25
CA ALA A 575 -4.33 -49.35 -7.19
C ALA A 575 -4.33 -50.70 -6.45
N GLY A 576 -5.00 -50.74 -5.30
CA GLY A 576 -5.36 -51.99 -4.65
C GLY A 576 -6.19 -52.85 -5.62
N GLY A 577 -5.93 -54.16 -5.61
CA GLY A 577 -6.55 -55.16 -6.48
C GLY A 577 -8.07 -55.25 -6.35
N PRO A 578 -8.73 -56.11 -7.17
CA PRO A 578 -10.16 -56.13 -7.30
C PRO A 578 -10.81 -56.65 -6.01
N VAL A 579 -11.54 -55.78 -5.32
CA VAL A 579 -12.39 -56.18 -4.19
C VAL A 579 -13.75 -56.56 -4.75
N SER A 580 -14.12 -57.82 -4.53
CA SER A 580 -15.41 -58.41 -4.83
C SER A 580 -16.57 -57.65 -4.19
N ALA A 581 -17.71 -57.65 -4.87
CA ALA A 581 -18.97 -57.10 -4.38
C ALA A 581 -19.40 -57.79 -3.07
N GLY A 582 -19.34 -57.06 -1.96
CA GLY A 582 -19.82 -57.51 -0.66
C GLY A 582 -19.60 -56.45 0.42
N ASP A 583 -20.69 -55.83 0.85
CA ASP A 583 -20.88 -55.05 2.10
C ASP A 583 -19.84 -53.98 2.47
N VAL A 584 -20.07 -52.75 1.99
CA VAL A 584 -19.49 -51.54 2.59
C VAL A 584 -20.52 -50.86 3.49
N SER A 585 -20.28 -50.91 4.81
CA SER A 585 -20.99 -50.11 5.80
C SER A 585 -20.55 -48.62 5.73
N PRO A 586 -21.46 -47.63 5.85
CA PRO A 586 -21.12 -46.24 5.56
C PRO A 586 -20.46 -45.51 6.75
N GLY A 587 -19.26 -44.97 6.52
CA GLY A 587 -18.56 -44.02 7.40
C GLY A 587 -18.99 -42.55 7.17
N ARG A 588 -18.78 -41.73 8.21
CA ARG A 588 -19.25 -40.34 8.38
C ARG A 588 -18.92 -39.44 7.18
N HIS A 589 -19.90 -38.61 6.77
CA HIS A 589 -19.90 -37.63 5.67
C HIS A 589 -20.42 -38.12 4.30
N TRP A 590 -21.71 -38.44 4.26
CA TRP A 590 -22.46 -38.60 3.00
C TRP A 590 -23.74 -37.77 3.04
N LEU A 591 -24.00 -37.02 1.96
CA LEU A 591 -25.27 -36.35 1.72
C LEU A 591 -26.28 -37.39 1.20
N LYS A 592 -27.34 -37.65 1.97
CA LYS A 592 -28.35 -38.68 1.65
C LYS A 592 -29.59 -38.01 1.05
N LEU A 593 -29.75 -38.10 -0.27
CA LEU A 593 -30.95 -37.61 -0.97
C LEU A 593 -32.05 -38.70 -0.91
N ARG A 594 -33.20 -38.37 -0.30
CA ARG A 594 -34.42 -39.21 -0.32
C ARG A 594 -35.53 -38.46 -1.07
N GLY A 595 -36.10 -39.10 -2.09
CA GLY A 595 -37.36 -38.66 -2.70
C GLY A 595 -37.28 -37.90 -4.03
N ALA A 596 -36.19 -38.01 -4.80
CA ALA A 596 -36.20 -37.49 -6.17
C ALA A 596 -37.06 -38.42 -7.06
N ARG A 597 -38.25 -37.94 -7.45
CA ARG A 597 -39.02 -38.52 -8.57
C ARG A 597 -38.69 -37.72 -9.83
N THR A 598 -38.53 -38.44 -10.93
CA THR A 598 -38.20 -37.94 -12.28
C THR A 598 -39.21 -36.95 -12.81
#